data_AF-A0AAJ1R0N9-F1
#
_entry.id   AF-A0AAJ1R0N9-F1
#
_cell.length_a   1.000
_cell.length_b   1.000
_cell.length_c   1.000
_cell.angle_alpha   90.00
_cell.angle_beta   90.00
_cell.angle_gamma   90.00
#
_symmetry.space_group_name_H-M   'P 1'
#
loop_
_entity.id
_entity.type
_entity.pdbx_description
1 polymer ?
#
loop_
_entity_poly.entity_id
_entity_poly.type
_entity_poly.pdbx_seq_one_letter_code
_entity_poly.pdbx_strand_id
1 'polypeptide(L)'
;MKFFKNIIYFLTICLATLSCSTNYYTVLLTEDSKIYATADSSNVVTIVPKDTQVFVSSRANKKNYKKIKWGNYSGWVYNPIYTTYSNYTTSSNSYNSSSYRSSSTSFSGGTVHVKGYTRKDGTYVRPHTRSSPSRRR
;
A
#
# COMPACT_ATOMS: atom_id res chain seq x y z
N MET A 1 22.57 -22.82 42.20
CA MET A 1 22.66 -21.86 41.07
C MET A 1 22.66 -22.47 39.66
N LYS A 2 22.80 -23.79 39.46
CA LYS A 2 22.75 -24.39 38.09
C LYS A 2 21.33 -24.43 37.48
N PHE A 3 20.29 -24.55 38.31
CA PHE A 3 18.89 -24.67 37.87
C PHE A 3 18.35 -23.38 37.21
N PHE A 4 18.65 -22.22 37.79
CA PHE A 4 18.26 -20.91 37.22
C PHE A 4 18.98 -20.60 35.91
N LYS A 5 20.24 -21.03 35.75
CA LYS A 5 21.00 -20.85 34.50
C LYS A 5 20.38 -21.64 33.35
N ASN A 6 19.91 -22.86 33.60
CA ASN A 6 19.22 -23.69 32.60
C ASN A 6 17.84 -23.13 32.20
N ILE A 7 17.12 -22.53 33.15
CA ILE A 7 15.84 -21.84 32.88
C ILE A 7 16.07 -20.60 32.01
N ILE A 8 17.13 -19.83 32.26
CA ILE A 8 17.47 -18.65 31.45
C ILE A 8 17.80 -19.07 30.00
N TYR A 9 18.57 -20.15 29.79
CA TYR A 9 18.82 -20.66 28.43
C TYR A 9 17.56 -21.16 27.74
N PHE A 10 16.65 -21.80 28.47
CA PHE A 10 15.37 -22.25 27.91
C PHE A 10 14.47 -21.06 27.51
N LEU A 11 14.43 -20.02 28.34
CA LEU A 11 13.65 -18.81 28.08
C LEU A 11 14.20 -18.01 26.88
N THR A 12 15.54 -17.93 26.72
CA THR A 12 16.15 -17.26 25.56
C THR A 12 15.91 -18.01 24.26
N ILE A 13 15.88 -19.35 24.28
CA ILE A 13 15.51 -20.18 23.12
C ILE A 13 14.04 -19.97 22.74
N CYS A 14 13.12 -19.96 23.72
CA CYS A 14 11.70 -19.68 23.46
C CYS A 14 11.47 -18.29 22.86
N LEU A 15 12.11 -17.25 23.39
CA LEU A 15 11.98 -15.88 22.86
C LEU A 15 12.49 -15.73 21.41
N ALA A 16 13.53 -16.47 21.02
CA ALA A 16 14.05 -16.43 19.65
C ALA A 16 13.07 -17.01 18.61
N THR A 17 12.27 -18.01 19.00
CA THR A 17 11.34 -18.71 18.09
C THR A 17 10.02 -17.97 17.81
N LEU A 18 9.65 -16.99 18.63
CA LEU A 18 8.40 -16.22 18.48
C LEU A 18 8.46 -15.13 17.39
N SER A 19 9.63 -14.89 16.79
CA SER A 19 9.88 -13.73 15.91
C SER A 19 9.43 -13.88 14.45
N CYS A 20 8.90 -15.05 14.03
CA CYS A 20 8.55 -15.30 12.63
C CYS A 20 7.03 -15.16 12.33
N SER A 21 6.35 -14.13 12.83
CA SER A 21 4.98 -13.83 12.39
C SER A 21 4.99 -13.00 11.09
N THR A 22 4.46 -13.58 10.01
CA THR A 22 4.06 -12.80 8.81
C THR A 22 2.61 -12.38 9.00
N ASN A 23 2.38 -11.14 9.41
CA ASN A 23 1.02 -10.61 9.52
C ASN A 23 0.46 -10.33 8.11
N TYR A 24 -0.78 -10.75 7.87
CA TYR A 24 -1.52 -10.49 6.63
C TYR A 24 -2.85 -9.82 6.97
N TYR A 25 -3.36 -8.98 6.06
CA TYR A 25 -4.68 -8.37 6.14
C TYR A 25 -5.46 -8.64 4.85
N THR A 26 -6.79 -8.64 4.94
CA THR A 26 -7.68 -8.91 3.80
C THR A 26 -7.98 -7.62 3.03
N VAL A 27 -7.97 -7.71 1.71
CA VAL A 27 -8.30 -6.61 0.79
C VAL A 27 -9.09 -7.15 -0.40
N LEU A 28 -9.76 -6.25 -1.12
CA LEU A 28 -10.41 -6.56 -2.40
C LEU A 28 -9.60 -5.96 -3.54
N LEU A 29 -9.13 -6.80 -4.49
CA LEU A 29 -8.42 -6.32 -5.67
C LEU A 29 -9.37 -5.57 -6.60
N THR A 30 -8.93 -4.43 -7.15
CA THR A 30 -9.74 -3.64 -8.10
C THR A 30 -9.41 -3.95 -9.56
N GLU A 31 -8.35 -4.71 -9.81
CA GLU A 31 -7.87 -5.08 -11.14
C GLU A 31 -7.26 -6.49 -11.15
N ASP A 32 -7.15 -7.07 -12.34
CA ASP A 32 -6.50 -8.36 -12.54
C ASP A 32 -5.01 -8.27 -12.17
N SER A 33 -4.57 -9.15 -11.28
CA SER A 33 -3.24 -9.08 -10.68
C SER A 33 -2.44 -10.35 -10.95
N LYS A 34 -1.26 -10.20 -11.55
CA LYS A 34 -0.32 -11.31 -11.80
C LYS A 34 0.48 -11.62 -10.54
N ILE A 35 0.49 -12.88 -10.13
CA ILE A 35 1.36 -13.38 -9.06
C ILE A 35 2.65 -13.91 -9.68
N TYR A 36 3.79 -13.42 -9.22
CA TYR A 36 5.12 -13.84 -9.59
C TYR A 36 5.77 -14.67 -8.47
N ALA A 37 6.59 -15.66 -8.84
CA ALA A 37 7.30 -16.49 -7.87
C ALA A 37 8.30 -15.68 -7.03
N THR A 38 8.94 -14.67 -7.63
CA THR A 38 9.89 -13.77 -6.97
C THR A 38 9.63 -12.31 -7.35
N ALA A 39 10.08 -11.36 -6.53
CA ALA A 39 9.90 -9.92 -6.73
C ALA A 39 10.68 -9.31 -7.90
N ASP A 40 11.33 -10.13 -8.72
CA ASP A 40 12.22 -9.70 -9.81
C ASP A 40 12.07 -10.58 -11.05
N SER A 41 11.15 -11.54 -11.03
CA SER A 41 10.97 -12.52 -12.11
C SER A 41 9.78 -12.18 -12.98
N SER A 42 9.91 -12.47 -14.28
CA SER A 42 8.81 -12.47 -15.25
C SER A 42 7.97 -13.77 -15.19
N ASN A 43 8.36 -14.73 -14.36
CA ASN A 43 7.64 -16.00 -14.20
C ASN A 43 6.33 -15.79 -13.45
N VAL A 44 5.24 -15.74 -14.21
CA VAL A 44 3.86 -15.64 -13.70
C VAL A 44 3.42 -17.02 -13.24
N VAL A 45 3.04 -17.13 -11.97
CA VAL A 45 2.48 -18.33 -11.35
C VAL A 45 0.99 -18.44 -11.67
N THR A 46 0.26 -17.34 -11.51
CA THR A 46 -1.19 -17.29 -11.78
C THR A 46 -1.67 -15.85 -11.96
N ILE A 47 -2.90 -15.67 -12.45
CA ILE A 47 -3.59 -14.39 -12.55
C ILE A 47 -4.77 -14.45 -11.60
N VAL A 48 -4.81 -13.48 -10.68
CA VAL A 48 -5.93 -13.28 -9.77
C VAL A 48 -6.88 -12.29 -10.43
N PRO A 49 -8.15 -12.64 -10.68
CA PRO A 49 -9.09 -11.72 -11.32
C PRO A 49 -9.44 -10.56 -10.38
N LYS A 50 -9.89 -9.45 -10.96
CA LYS A 50 -10.46 -8.31 -10.23
C LYS A 50 -11.62 -8.75 -9.33
N ASP A 51 -11.95 -7.91 -8.35
CA ASP A 51 -13.05 -8.11 -7.40
C ASP A 51 -12.89 -9.39 -6.56
N THR A 52 -11.66 -9.86 -6.40
CA THR A 52 -11.32 -11.01 -5.55
C THR A 52 -10.72 -10.56 -4.23
N GLN A 53 -11.08 -11.28 -3.17
CA GLN A 53 -10.49 -11.08 -1.85
C GLN A 53 -9.17 -11.81 -1.74
N VAL A 54 -8.13 -11.08 -1.31
CA VAL A 54 -6.78 -11.62 -1.14
C VAL A 54 -6.17 -11.19 0.19
N PHE A 55 -5.20 -11.95 0.66
CA PHE A 55 -4.43 -11.63 1.85
C PHE A 55 -3.13 -10.91 1.47
N VAL A 56 -2.99 -9.66 1.89
CA VAL A 56 -1.79 -8.85 1.65
C VAL A 56 -0.90 -8.84 2.88
N SER A 57 0.40 -9.06 2.68
CA SER A 57 1.39 -9.01 3.76
C SER A 57 1.50 -7.60 4.35
N SER A 58 1.49 -7.45 5.67
CA SER A 58 1.73 -6.17 6.34
C SER A 58 3.17 -5.67 6.21
N ARG A 59 4.10 -6.56 5.84
CA ARG A 59 5.51 -6.19 5.60
C ARG A 59 5.63 -5.12 4.52
N ALA A 60 6.67 -4.29 4.66
CA ALA A 60 7.05 -3.30 3.66
C ALA A 60 7.25 -3.96 2.28
N ASN A 61 7.00 -3.16 1.24
CA ASN A 61 7.12 -3.62 -0.14
C ASN A 61 8.59 -3.88 -0.45
N LYS A 62 8.87 -4.92 -1.24
CA LYS A 62 10.21 -5.14 -1.79
C LYS A 62 10.23 -4.50 -3.18
N LYS A 63 10.88 -3.35 -3.31
CA LYS A 63 10.74 -2.48 -4.50
C LYS A 63 9.24 -2.15 -4.70
N ASN A 64 8.73 -2.35 -5.92
CA ASN A 64 7.32 -2.16 -6.26
C ASN A 64 6.47 -3.43 -6.04
N TYR A 65 7.01 -4.48 -5.43
CA TYR A 65 6.31 -5.74 -5.25
C TYR A 65 5.77 -5.92 -3.84
N LYS A 66 4.52 -6.37 -3.75
CA LYS A 66 3.85 -6.74 -2.51
C LYS A 66 3.63 -8.25 -2.45
N LYS A 67 3.84 -8.86 -1.30
CA LYS A 67 3.53 -10.27 -1.10
C LYS A 67 2.04 -10.47 -0.84
N ILE A 68 1.40 -11.32 -1.62
CA ILE A 68 -0.04 -11.62 -1.56
C ILE A 68 -0.25 -13.15 -1.48
N LYS A 69 -1.34 -13.57 -0.85
CA LYS A 69 -1.85 -14.95 -0.88
C LYS A 69 -3.30 -14.98 -1.37
N TRP A 70 -3.60 -15.95 -2.23
CA TRP A 70 -4.93 -16.20 -2.78
C TRP A 70 -5.12 -17.70 -3.02
N GLY A 71 -6.03 -18.33 -2.27
CA GLY A 71 -6.18 -19.79 -2.26
C GLY A 71 -4.84 -20.49 -1.96
N ASN A 72 -4.44 -21.42 -2.83
CA ASN A 72 -3.18 -22.15 -2.74
C ASN A 72 -1.99 -21.38 -3.35
N TYR A 73 -2.22 -20.21 -3.92
CA TYR A 73 -1.18 -19.41 -4.57
C TYR A 73 -0.64 -18.37 -3.60
N SER A 74 0.68 -18.22 -3.59
CA SER A 74 1.34 -17.12 -2.88
C SER A 74 2.54 -16.64 -3.69
N GLY A 75 2.79 -15.34 -3.63
CA GLY A 75 3.90 -14.76 -4.37
C GLY A 75 3.89 -13.25 -4.32
N TRP A 76 4.56 -12.65 -5.29
CA TRP A 76 4.77 -11.22 -5.39
C TRP A 76 3.88 -10.64 -6.48
N VAL A 77 3.21 -9.53 -6.20
CA VAL A 77 2.42 -8.80 -7.20
C VAL A 77 3.05 -7.43 -7.37
N TYR A 78 3.24 -7.03 -8.62
CA TYR A 78 3.78 -5.72 -8.96
C TYR A 78 2.69 -4.65 -8.79
N ASN A 79 2.94 -3.69 -7.90
CA ASN A 79 2.08 -2.53 -7.62
C ASN A 79 0.57 -2.85 -7.58
N PRO A 80 0.11 -3.78 -6.73
CA PRO A 80 -1.29 -4.18 -6.70
C PRO A 80 -2.19 -3.02 -6.25
N ILE A 81 -3.30 -2.83 -6.96
CA ILE A 81 -4.34 -1.87 -6.58
C ILE A 81 -5.50 -2.63 -5.91
N TYR A 82 -5.83 -2.22 -4.69
CA TYR A 82 -6.89 -2.84 -3.88
C TYR A 82 -7.57 -1.83 -2.97
N THR A 83 -8.79 -2.17 -2.52
CA THR A 83 -9.51 -1.44 -1.49
C THR A 83 -9.46 -2.21 -0.17
N THR A 84 -9.39 -1.48 0.95
CA THR A 84 -9.50 -2.04 2.30
C THR A 84 -10.94 -1.88 2.81
N TYR A 85 -11.48 -2.90 3.47
CA TYR A 85 -12.83 -2.89 4.03
C TYR A 85 -13.05 -1.84 5.15
N SER A 86 -11.99 -1.23 5.68
CA SER A 86 -12.07 -0.22 6.75
C SER A 86 -12.64 1.13 6.30
N ASN A 87 -12.94 1.33 5.02
CA ASN A 87 -13.46 2.62 4.51
C ASN A 87 -14.91 2.97 4.90
N TYR A 88 -15.58 2.16 5.74
CA TYR A 88 -16.89 2.53 6.29
C TYR A 88 -16.85 3.20 7.67
N THR A 89 -15.72 3.15 8.39
CA THR A 89 -15.56 3.90 9.64
C THR A 89 -14.11 4.19 9.93
N THR A 90 -13.87 5.48 10.20
CA THR A 90 -12.68 6.12 10.82
C THR A 90 -11.69 6.79 9.87
N SER A 91 -11.71 8.11 9.99
CA SER A 91 -10.61 9.05 9.77
C SER A 91 -9.27 8.46 10.22
N SER A 92 -8.50 7.88 9.29
CA SER A 92 -7.15 7.43 9.57
C SER A 92 -6.15 8.52 9.22
N ASN A 93 -5.60 9.13 10.26
CA ASN A 93 -4.42 9.97 10.25
C ASN A 93 -3.36 9.45 9.28
N SER A 94 -3.08 10.25 8.24
CA SER A 94 -1.89 10.08 7.40
C SER A 94 -0.67 10.37 8.25
N TYR A 95 0.07 9.33 8.64
CA TYR A 95 1.36 9.48 9.31
C TYR A 95 2.32 10.19 8.36
N ASN A 96 2.63 11.42 8.75
CA ASN A 96 3.61 12.30 8.18
C ASN A 96 5.02 11.66 8.32
N SER A 97 5.58 11.11 7.25
CA SER A 97 7.01 10.82 7.19
C SER A 97 7.73 12.05 6.64
N SER A 98 8.17 12.92 7.54
CA SER A 98 9.07 14.01 7.23
C SER A 98 10.48 13.48 6.98
N SER A 99 10.95 13.57 5.73
CA SER A 99 12.38 13.60 5.43
C SER A 99 12.69 14.86 4.62
N TYR A 100 13.15 15.89 5.32
CA TYR A 100 13.89 17.03 4.78
C TYR A 100 15.28 16.52 4.36
N ARG A 101 15.99 16.99 3.34
CA ARG A 101 15.77 17.88 2.19
C ARG A 101 16.99 17.59 1.30
N SER A 102 16.82 17.42 -0.01
CA SER A 102 17.83 17.89 -0.96
C SER A 102 17.13 18.80 -1.96
N SER A 103 17.56 20.05 -1.95
CA SER A 103 17.06 21.11 -2.80
C SER A 103 17.36 20.83 -4.27
N SER A 104 16.31 20.67 -5.07
CA SER A 104 16.35 21.08 -6.48
C SER A 104 15.06 21.85 -6.77
N THR A 105 15.20 23.16 -6.92
CA THR A 105 14.13 24.04 -7.38
C THR A 105 13.87 23.75 -8.85
N SER A 106 12.76 23.09 -9.14
CA SER A 106 12.13 23.11 -10.47
C SER A 106 10.63 23.36 -10.29
N PHE A 107 10.19 24.55 -10.69
CA PHE A 107 8.80 24.98 -10.64
C PHE A 107 8.02 24.18 -11.69
N SER A 108 7.25 23.18 -11.26
CA SER A 108 6.22 22.57 -12.11
C SER A 108 4.85 22.91 -11.53
N GLY A 109 4.07 23.68 -12.29
CA GLY A 109 2.69 23.99 -11.95
C GLY A 109 1.88 22.69 -11.94
N GLY A 110 1.34 22.32 -10.79
CA GLY A 110 0.53 21.12 -10.63
C GLY A 110 -0.83 21.22 -11.33
N THR A 111 -1.66 20.19 -11.18
CA THR A 111 -3.05 20.18 -11.65
C THR A 111 -4.01 20.41 -10.47
N VAL A 112 -5.11 21.12 -10.73
CA VAL A 112 -6.19 21.42 -9.79
C VAL A 112 -7.47 20.75 -10.25
N HIS A 113 -8.07 19.93 -9.38
CA HIS A 113 -9.39 19.36 -9.60
C HIS A 113 -10.48 20.35 -9.15
N VAL A 114 -11.41 20.66 -10.06
CA VAL A 114 -12.51 21.59 -9.84
C VAL A 114 -13.82 20.80 -9.79
N LYS A 115 -14.56 20.95 -8.70
CA LYS A 115 -15.91 20.37 -8.57
C LYS A 115 -16.89 21.11 -9.50
N GLY A 116 -17.93 20.40 -9.95
CA GLY A 116 -19.00 21.03 -10.72
C GLY A 116 -19.82 21.98 -9.85
N TYR A 117 -20.31 23.07 -10.43
CA TYR A 117 -21.12 24.07 -9.73
C TYR A 117 -22.02 24.83 -10.71
N THR A 118 -23.09 25.42 -10.19
CA THR A 118 -23.99 26.28 -10.97
C THR A 118 -23.58 27.74 -10.79
N ARG A 119 -23.42 28.48 -11.88
CA ARG A 119 -23.12 29.92 -11.84
C ARG A 119 -24.37 30.71 -11.44
N LYS A 120 -24.19 31.98 -11.05
CA LYS A 120 -25.30 32.89 -10.68
C LYS A 120 -26.30 33.17 -11.81
N ASP A 121 -25.91 32.92 -13.07
CA ASP A 121 -26.76 33.03 -14.25
C ASP A 121 -27.54 31.74 -14.57
N GLY A 122 -27.42 30.70 -13.73
CA GLY A 122 -28.08 29.40 -13.91
C GLY A 122 -27.29 28.38 -14.73
N THR A 123 -26.16 28.75 -15.33
CA THR A 123 -25.36 27.83 -16.17
C THR A 123 -24.61 26.82 -15.31
N TYR A 124 -24.80 25.53 -15.58
CA TYR A 124 -24.07 24.46 -14.91
C TYR A 124 -22.65 24.27 -15.47
N VAL A 125 -21.66 24.18 -14.59
CA VAL A 125 -20.26 23.89 -14.91
C VAL A 125 -19.95 22.47 -14.47
N ARG A 126 -19.52 21.63 -15.42
CA ARG A 126 -19.14 20.24 -15.14
C ARG A 126 -17.80 20.18 -14.40
N PRO A 127 -17.61 19.21 -13.48
CA PRO A 127 -16.31 18.98 -12.84
C PRO A 127 -15.23 18.74 -13.90
N HIS A 128 -14.05 19.31 -13.69
CA HIS A 128 -12.91 19.15 -14.61
C HIS A 128 -11.59 19.37 -13.88
N THR A 129 -10.50 18.94 -14.52
CA THR A 129 -9.12 19.19 -14.05
C THR A 129 -8.51 20.32 -14.87
N ARG A 130 -7.81 21.25 -14.24
CA ARG A 130 -7.10 22.35 -14.92
C ARG A 130 -5.68 22.53 -14.38
N SER A 131 -4.83 23.27 -15.07
CA SER A 131 -3.49 23.62 -14.58
C SER A 131 -3.57 24.57 -13.38
N SER A 132 -2.65 24.41 -12.41
CA SER A 132 -2.54 25.29 -11.26
C SER A 132 -2.11 26.69 -11.71
N PRO A 133 -2.67 27.76 -11.13
CA PRO A 133 -2.20 29.11 -11.40
C PRO A 133 -0.69 29.22 -11.16
N SER A 134 0.06 29.57 -12.20
CA SER A 134 1.51 29.78 -12.08
C SER A 134 1.78 31.17 -11.50
N ARG A 135 2.62 31.24 -10.46
CA ARG A 135 3.06 32.50 -9.88
C ARG A 135 4.14 33.08 -10.79
N ARG A 136 3.80 34.07 -11.63
CA ARG A 136 4.79 34.89 -12.31
C ARG A 136 5.60 35.63 -11.22
N ARG A 137 6.93 35.50 -11.26
CA ARG A 137 7.84 36.33 -10.48
C ARG A 137 8.02 37.66 -11.19
#